data_AF-A0A2D9Q9L7-F1
#
_entry.id   AF-A0A2D9Q9L7-F1
#
_cell.length_a   1.000
_cell.length_b   1.000
_cell.length_c   1.000
_cell.angle_alpha   90.00
_cell.angle_beta   90.00
_cell.angle_gamma   90.00
#
_symmetry.space_group_name_H-M   'P 1'
#
loop_
_entity.id
_entity.type
_entity.pdbx_description
1 polymer ?
#
loop_
_entity_poly.entity_id
_entity_poly.type
_entity_poly.pdbx_seq_one_letter_code
_entity_poly.pdbx_strand_id
1 'polypeptide(L)'
;MIELTAEQREAIRNTFKVTQDLIEITKNVFKNEDLDGRSQEGRAVRDFLVSEGMEYNTTKSTKKTNVELTDSQKSVLMSSQVSSSMTPLEIARVVFQTPDVKSLDANHRAVIEFLEKFRPDVIDSSAKTADGKWHSPKSHPMAIRKCNKWCGTDLRENPDQLTAKQRKNTEKLLEYLNIHKLVTTINAYKTDSDRDLFESEFVRATWDKPDLTTDELNLYMMICSNFVRAKHIQNRMDIFTDMLENEELESQDINMRLTEHIKATNEELNACEKRIESLTQKLNGDRAKKLEKKGANTQNILSLVEAFQDEEERQRLVMMAEQRLSLVEEEADRLESLDEYKARIFGTSKEELL
;
A
#
# COMPACT_ATOMS: atom_id res chain seq x y z
N MET A 1 -31.65 15.49 4.91
CA MET A 1 -31.35 15.94 6.29
C MET A 1 -32.63 15.77 7.09
N ILE A 2 -32.56 15.23 8.31
CA ILE A 2 -33.72 15.19 9.22
C ILE A 2 -33.78 16.56 9.92
N GLU A 3 -34.96 17.18 9.92
CA GLU A 3 -35.20 18.40 10.71
C GLU A 3 -35.73 18.01 12.09
N LEU A 4 -35.07 18.49 13.14
CA LEU A 4 -35.47 18.26 14.54
C LEU A 4 -36.74 19.05 14.86
N THR A 5 -37.75 18.39 15.43
CA THR A 5 -38.97 19.03 15.91
C THR A 5 -38.71 19.93 17.12
N ALA A 6 -39.62 20.87 17.40
CA ALA A 6 -39.49 21.81 18.52
C ALA A 6 -39.34 21.09 19.88
N GLU A 7 -40.06 19.98 20.07
CA GLU A 7 -39.98 19.14 21.27
C GLU A 7 -38.61 18.46 21.41
N GLN A 8 -38.00 18.02 20.30
CA GLN A 8 -36.67 17.40 20.31
C GLN A 8 -35.57 18.42 20.63
N ARG A 9 -35.71 19.67 20.19
CA ARG A 9 -34.77 20.75 20.50
C ARG A 9 -34.78 21.12 21.98
N GLU A 10 -35.96 21.15 22.59
CA GLU A 10 -36.10 21.39 24.04
C GLU A 10 -35.57 20.20 24.86
N ALA A 11 -35.81 18.97 24.41
CA ALA A 11 -35.24 17.76 25.00
C ALA A 11 -33.70 17.75 24.93
N ILE A 12 -33.10 18.21 23.83
CA ILE A 12 -31.64 18.36 23.71
C ILE A 12 -31.12 19.37 24.74
N ARG A 13 -31.73 20.56 24.87
CA ARG A 13 -31.30 21.58 25.85
C ARG A 13 -31.43 21.09 27.30
N ASN A 14 -32.46 20.30 27.62
CA ASN A 14 -32.64 19.75 28.95
C ASN A 14 -31.66 18.62 29.26
N THR A 15 -31.39 17.75 28.28
CA THR A 15 -30.42 16.64 28.42
C THR A 15 -28.98 17.16 28.49
N PHE A 16 -28.66 18.22 27.74
CA PHE A 16 -27.34 18.87 27.74
C PHE A 16 -26.96 19.46 29.12
N LYS A 17 -27.94 19.84 29.96
CA LYS A 17 -27.68 20.27 31.34
C LYS A 17 -27.22 19.13 32.25
N VAL A 18 -27.53 17.88 31.88
CA VAL A 18 -27.25 16.69 32.67
C VAL A 18 -26.00 15.98 32.16
N THR A 19 -25.84 15.85 30.84
CA THR A 19 -24.67 15.21 30.21
C THR A 19 -24.20 15.98 28.97
N GLN A 20 -22.89 16.12 28.81
CA GLN A 20 -22.25 16.82 27.68
C GLN A 20 -21.78 15.87 26.55
N ASP A 21 -22.08 14.57 26.64
CA ASP A 21 -21.68 13.59 25.61
C ASP A 21 -22.71 13.53 24.48
N LEU A 22 -22.25 13.75 23.25
CA LEU A 22 -23.08 13.72 22.03
C LEU A 22 -23.82 12.39 21.86
N ILE A 23 -23.19 11.26 22.23
CA ILE A 23 -23.78 9.93 22.03
C ILE A 23 -24.96 9.74 22.98
N GLU A 24 -24.79 10.07 24.25
CA GLU A 24 -25.85 9.96 25.26
C GLU A 24 -27.01 10.91 24.99
N ILE A 25 -26.72 12.14 24.54
CA ILE A 25 -27.76 13.10 24.14
C ILE A 25 -28.57 12.53 22.96
N THR A 26 -27.89 11.96 21.95
CA THR A 26 -28.56 11.40 20.77
C THR A 26 -29.44 10.20 21.15
N LYS A 27 -28.95 9.29 22.01
CA LYS A 27 -29.71 8.12 22.48
C LYS A 27 -30.93 8.51 23.31
N ASN A 28 -30.80 9.50 24.19
CA ASN A 28 -31.89 9.96 25.05
C ASN A 28 -32.99 10.71 24.27
N VAL A 29 -32.60 11.53 23.30
CA VAL A 29 -33.55 12.33 22.49
C VAL A 29 -34.36 11.46 21.54
N PHE A 30 -33.74 10.42 20.95
CA PHE A 30 -34.40 9.53 20.00
C PHE A 30 -34.89 8.20 20.62
N LYS A 31 -34.68 7.99 21.93
CA LYS A 31 -35.07 6.79 22.69
C LYS A 31 -34.64 5.48 22.00
N ASN A 32 -33.46 5.47 21.42
CA ASN A 32 -32.92 4.33 20.70
C ASN A 32 -31.46 4.11 21.10
N GLU A 33 -31.17 2.97 21.71
CA GLU A 33 -29.87 2.65 22.29
C GLU A 33 -28.79 2.31 21.25
N ASP A 34 -29.19 2.00 20.01
CA ASP A 34 -28.29 1.63 18.92
C ASP A 34 -27.76 2.82 18.11
N LEU A 35 -28.20 4.05 18.42
CA LEU A 35 -27.79 5.25 17.68
C LEU A 35 -26.38 5.73 18.05
N ASP A 36 -25.54 5.88 17.04
CA ASP A 36 -24.18 6.45 17.11
C ASP A 36 -24.19 7.93 16.71
N GLY A 37 -23.24 8.74 17.20
CA GLY A 37 -23.08 10.15 16.84
C GLY A 37 -22.80 10.41 15.34
N ARG A 38 -22.56 9.35 14.55
CA ARG A 38 -22.38 9.40 13.08
C ARG A 38 -23.67 9.23 12.28
N SER A 39 -24.74 8.77 12.94
CA SER A 39 -26.08 8.57 12.37
C SER A 39 -26.68 9.87 11.84
N GLN A 40 -27.74 9.77 11.05
CA GLN A 40 -28.41 10.95 10.48
C GLN A 40 -29.00 11.83 11.60
N GLU A 41 -29.44 11.19 12.67
CA GLU A 41 -29.95 11.75 13.92
C GLU A 41 -28.84 12.41 14.73
N GLY A 42 -27.70 11.74 14.92
CA GLY A 42 -26.53 12.28 15.63
C GLY A 42 -25.92 13.50 14.94
N ARG A 43 -25.96 13.55 13.60
CA ARG A 43 -25.57 14.74 12.82
C ARG A 43 -26.53 15.90 13.03
N ALA A 44 -27.84 15.65 13.06
CA ALA A 44 -28.84 16.69 13.31
C ALA A 44 -28.71 17.29 14.71
N VAL A 45 -28.47 16.46 15.74
CA VAL A 45 -28.21 16.92 17.12
C VAL A 45 -26.92 17.74 17.18
N ARG A 46 -25.86 17.29 16.48
CA ARG A 46 -24.60 18.01 16.39
C ARG A 46 -24.76 19.40 15.75
N ASP A 47 -25.44 19.46 14.60
CA ASP A 47 -25.64 20.72 13.89
C ASP A 47 -26.46 21.71 14.74
N PHE A 48 -27.41 21.20 15.53
CA PHE A 48 -28.16 22.01 16.50
C PHE A 48 -27.28 22.52 17.66
N LEU A 49 -26.47 21.67 18.29
CA LEU A 49 -25.56 22.08 19.38
C LEU A 49 -24.53 23.12 18.92
N VAL A 50 -24.01 22.97 17.69
CA VAL A 50 -23.10 23.94 17.07
C VAL A 50 -23.82 25.27 16.78
N SER A 51 -25.06 25.23 16.29
CA SER A 51 -25.84 26.45 16.02
C SER A 51 -26.15 27.27 17.27
N GLU A 52 -26.23 26.62 18.43
CA GLU A 52 -26.48 27.24 19.73
C GLU A 52 -25.18 27.59 20.49
N GLY A 53 -24.00 27.29 19.92
CA GLY A 53 -22.71 27.60 20.53
C GLY A 53 -22.35 26.74 21.75
N MET A 54 -22.95 25.56 21.89
CA MET A 54 -22.73 24.67 23.03
C MET A 54 -21.59 23.69 22.75
N GLU A 55 -20.57 23.68 23.62
CA GLU A 55 -19.44 22.73 23.53
C GLU A 55 -19.84 21.37 24.07
N TYR A 56 -19.75 20.33 23.23
CA TYR A 56 -20.06 18.95 23.58
C TYR A 56 -18.81 18.07 23.49
N ASN A 57 -18.73 17.07 24.35
CA ASN A 57 -17.66 16.10 24.36
C ASN A 57 -17.92 15.05 23.28
N THR A 58 -16.88 14.71 22.53
CA THR A 58 -16.89 13.56 21.62
C THR A 58 -15.76 12.62 21.99
N THR A 59 -15.96 11.34 21.76
CA THR A 59 -14.94 10.28 21.87
C THR A 59 -13.78 10.42 20.89
N LYS A 60 -13.75 11.46 20.03
CA LYS A 60 -12.60 11.74 19.19
C LYS A 60 -11.54 12.48 20.00
N SER A 61 -10.44 11.79 20.28
CA SER A 61 -9.17 12.36 20.72
C SER A 61 -8.85 13.61 19.90
N THR A 62 -8.65 14.74 20.58
CA THR A 62 -8.17 15.98 19.98
C THR A 62 -6.90 15.70 19.19
N LYS A 63 -6.83 16.12 17.93
CA LYS A 63 -5.59 16.02 17.13
C LYS A 63 -4.47 16.69 17.94
N LYS A 64 -3.50 15.89 18.44
CA LYS A 64 -2.30 16.44 19.06
C LYS A 64 -1.66 17.39 18.05
N THR A 65 -1.52 18.65 18.44
CA THR A 65 -0.90 19.72 17.66
C THR A 65 0.52 19.33 17.27
N ASN A 66 0.95 19.77 16.07
CA ASN A 66 2.33 19.65 15.64
C ASN A 66 3.23 20.31 16.68
N VAL A 67 4.21 19.57 17.20
CA VAL A 67 5.19 20.10 18.14
C VAL A 67 6.25 20.82 17.34
N GLU A 68 6.33 22.15 17.48
CA GLU A 68 7.42 22.93 16.91
C GLU A 68 8.64 22.86 17.84
N LEU A 69 9.80 22.53 17.28
CA LEU A 69 11.06 22.45 18.02
C LEU A 69 11.54 23.86 18.41
N THR A 70 11.91 24.03 19.68
CA THR A 70 12.52 25.28 20.18
C THR A 70 13.92 25.44 19.59
N ASP A 71 14.42 26.68 19.45
CA ASP A 71 15.74 26.94 18.86
C ASP A 71 16.90 26.29 19.63
N SER A 72 16.76 26.12 20.95
CA SER A 72 17.70 25.32 21.76
C SER A 72 17.71 23.85 21.35
N GLN A 73 16.55 23.26 21.05
CA GLN A 73 16.46 21.87 20.61
C GLN A 73 17.06 21.68 19.21
N LYS A 74 16.87 22.66 18.31
CA LYS A 74 17.51 22.69 16.99
C LYS A 74 19.04 22.76 17.11
N SER A 75 19.57 23.56 18.04
CA SER A 75 21.03 23.63 18.25
C SER A 75 21.63 22.31 18.74
N VAL A 76 20.92 21.56 19.58
CA VAL A 76 21.33 20.22 20.03
C VAL A 76 21.27 19.21 18.88
N LEU A 77 20.21 19.25 18.07
CA LEU A 77 20.07 18.40 16.87
C LEU A 77 21.16 18.65 15.81
N MET A 78 21.70 19.87 15.76
CA MET A 78 22.80 20.24 14.86
C MET A 78 24.19 20.06 15.48
N SER A 79 24.28 19.69 16.77
CA SER A 79 25.55 19.52 17.48
C SER A 79 26.20 18.18 17.19
N SER A 80 27.51 18.08 17.47
CA SER A 80 28.30 16.84 17.32
C SER A 80 27.91 15.70 18.26
N GLN A 81 26.96 15.93 19.19
CA GLN A 81 26.44 14.90 20.08
C GLN A 81 25.49 13.94 19.37
N VAL A 82 24.93 14.34 18.23
CA VAL A 82 24.05 13.52 17.40
C VAL A 82 24.90 12.88 16.31
N SER A 83 25.33 11.64 16.55
CA SER A 83 26.06 10.81 15.58
C SER A 83 25.11 9.91 14.80
N SER A 84 25.52 9.50 13.59
CA SER A 84 24.80 8.53 12.75
C SER A 84 24.62 7.15 13.41
N SER A 85 25.31 6.90 14.54
CA SER A 85 25.17 5.68 15.33
C SER A 85 23.97 5.67 16.30
N MET A 86 23.36 6.83 16.58
CA MET A 86 22.21 6.91 17.50
C MET A 86 20.90 6.73 16.77
N THR A 87 19.97 5.97 17.37
CA THR A 87 18.63 5.83 16.80
C THR A 87 17.85 7.15 16.92
N PRO A 88 16.96 7.50 15.95
CA PRO A 88 16.12 8.69 16.04
C PRO A 88 15.31 8.80 17.34
N LEU A 89 14.98 7.67 17.96
CA LEU A 89 14.31 7.60 19.24
C LEU A 89 15.22 8.01 20.42
N GLU A 90 16.48 7.58 20.41
CA GLU A 90 17.47 7.99 21.41
C GLU A 90 17.79 9.47 21.28
N ILE A 91 17.93 9.98 20.05
CA ILE A 91 18.10 11.40 19.77
C ILE A 91 16.91 12.19 20.33
N ALA A 92 15.69 11.73 20.10
CA ALA A 92 14.49 12.38 20.67
C ALA A 92 14.51 12.37 22.21
N ARG A 93 14.96 11.30 22.86
CA ARG A 93 15.08 11.26 24.34
C ARG A 93 16.13 12.22 24.87
N VAL A 94 17.25 12.38 24.16
CA VAL A 94 18.30 13.35 24.52
C VAL A 94 17.82 14.79 24.36
N VAL A 95 17.15 15.09 23.24
CA VAL A 95 16.68 16.45 22.91
C VAL A 95 15.55 16.92 23.83
N PHE A 96 14.61 16.03 24.18
CA PHE A 96 13.49 16.38 25.06
C PHE A 96 13.76 16.11 26.54
N GLN A 97 14.90 15.49 26.89
CA GLN A 97 15.28 15.10 28.27
C GLN A 97 14.20 14.29 29.00
N THR A 98 13.33 13.61 28.24
CA THR A 98 12.20 12.83 28.76
C THR A 98 12.39 11.36 28.40
N PRO A 99 12.56 10.45 29.39
CA PRO A 99 12.71 9.02 29.14
C PRO A 99 11.46 8.35 28.52
N ASP A 100 10.28 8.96 28.70
CA ASP A 100 8.99 8.39 28.28
C ASP A 100 8.60 8.73 26.83
N VAL A 101 9.53 9.24 26.01
CA VAL A 101 9.27 9.41 24.57
C VAL A 101 9.15 8.03 23.95
N LYS A 102 7.94 7.74 23.46
CA LYS A 102 7.62 6.52 22.73
C LYS A 102 7.93 6.70 21.25
N SER A 103 8.21 5.58 20.59
CA SER A 103 8.31 5.57 19.14
C SER A 103 7.02 6.16 18.54
N LEU A 104 7.19 7.10 17.61
CA LEU A 104 6.13 7.81 16.88
C LEU A 104 5.29 8.81 17.68
N ASP A 105 5.72 9.19 18.88
CA ASP A 105 5.11 10.34 19.54
C ASP A 105 5.36 11.64 18.73
N ALA A 106 4.57 12.68 19.00
CA ALA A 106 4.67 13.96 18.28
C ALA A 106 6.10 14.54 18.32
N ASN A 107 6.78 14.36 19.46
CA ASN A 107 8.18 14.75 19.68
C ASN A 107 9.15 13.94 18.80
N HIS A 108 8.94 12.63 18.67
CA HIS A 108 9.77 11.77 17.82
C HIS A 108 9.61 12.12 16.34
N ARG A 109 8.37 12.39 15.90
CA ARG A 109 8.08 12.80 14.51
C ARG A 109 8.69 14.15 14.16
N ALA A 110 8.62 15.13 15.06
CA ALA A 110 9.22 16.45 14.86
C ALA A 110 10.75 16.37 14.71
N VAL A 111 11.41 15.49 15.48
CA VAL A 111 12.85 15.23 15.36
C VAL A 111 13.20 14.54 14.04
N ILE A 112 12.43 13.54 13.62
CA ILE A 112 12.63 12.88 12.31
C ILE A 112 12.48 13.88 11.17
N GLU A 113 11.42 14.68 11.15
CA GLU A 113 11.18 15.66 10.09
C GLU A 113 12.30 16.72 10.03
N PHE A 114 12.80 17.16 11.18
CA PHE A 114 13.94 18.07 11.25
C PHE A 114 15.22 17.42 10.71
N LEU A 115 15.52 16.20 11.14
CA LEU A 115 16.70 15.48 10.68
C LEU A 115 16.62 15.14 9.18
N GLU A 116 15.45 14.82 8.63
CA GLU A 116 15.27 14.57 7.18
C GLU A 116 15.58 15.81 6.35
N LYS A 117 15.25 16.99 6.88
CA LYS A 117 15.43 18.26 6.17
C LYS A 117 16.85 18.81 6.28
N PHE A 118 17.51 18.64 7.43
CA PHE A 118 18.77 19.32 7.74
C PHE A 118 19.98 18.39 7.89
N ARG A 119 19.78 17.11 8.25
CA ARG A 119 20.84 16.10 8.46
C ARG A 119 20.42 14.69 7.96
N PRO A 120 20.21 14.52 6.64
CA PRO A 120 19.84 13.22 6.07
C PRO A 120 20.97 12.17 6.19
N ASP A 121 22.20 12.60 6.49
CA ASP A 121 23.37 11.76 6.80
C ASP A 121 23.25 11.00 8.14
N VAL A 122 22.41 11.49 9.05
CA VAL A 122 22.17 10.86 10.37
C VAL A 122 20.99 9.89 10.30
N ILE A 123 20.04 10.13 9.39
CA ILE A 123 18.91 9.23 9.19
C ILE A 123 19.33 8.15 8.22
N ASP A 124 19.64 6.98 8.76
CA ASP A 124 19.58 5.80 7.93
C ASP A 124 18.12 5.58 7.51
N SER A 125 17.82 5.78 6.22
CA SER A 125 16.51 5.50 5.63
C SER A 125 16.04 4.06 5.89
N SER A 126 16.96 3.16 6.26
CA SER A 126 16.69 1.81 6.73
C SER A 126 16.01 1.75 8.12
N ALA A 127 16.13 2.78 8.96
CA ALA A 127 15.68 2.78 10.35
C ALA A 127 14.22 3.23 10.56
N LYS A 128 13.50 3.59 9.49
CA LYS A 128 12.05 3.84 9.58
C LYS A 128 11.33 2.54 9.96
N THR A 129 11.01 2.43 11.26
CA THR A 129 10.18 1.33 11.78
C THR A 129 8.84 1.38 11.06
N ALA A 130 8.42 0.26 10.47
CA ALA A 130 7.22 0.20 9.69
C ALA A 130 5.98 0.45 10.56
N ASP A 131 5.23 1.50 10.24
CA ASP A 131 3.96 1.81 10.88
C ASP A 131 2.86 0.88 10.36
N GLY A 132 2.36 0.02 11.24
CA GLY A 132 1.24 -0.86 10.93
C GLY A 132 1.62 -2.17 10.24
N LYS A 133 0.59 -2.90 9.79
CA LYS A 133 0.75 -4.19 9.09
C LYS A 133 0.78 -3.95 7.58
N TRP A 134 1.64 -4.66 6.88
CA TRP A 134 1.57 -4.80 5.43
C TRP A 134 0.28 -5.55 5.05
N HIS A 135 -0.40 -5.03 4.03
CA HIS A 135 -1.63 -5.59 3.50
C HIS A 135 -1.43 -5.98 2.04
N SER A 136 -1.90 -7.16 1.68
CA SER A 136 -1.88 -7.63 0.31
C SER A 136 -2.83 -6.80 -0.58
N PRO A 137 -2.52 -6.65 -1.87
CA PRO A 137 -3.42 -6.01 -2.82
C PRO A 137 -4.74 -6.80 -2.91
N LYS A 138 -5.85 -6.08 -2.80
CA LYS A 138 -7.21 -6.67 -2.82
C LYS A 138 -7.88 -6.64 -4.19
N SER A 139 -7.33 -5.87 -5.14
CA SER A 139 -7.92 -5.69 -6.46
C SER A 139 -6.86 -5.77 -7.55
N HIS A 140 -7.31 -6.17 -8.74
CA HIS A 140 -6.47 -6.34 -9.92
C HIS A 140 -5.72 -5.05 -10.32
N PRO A 141 -6.33 -3.84 -10.28
CA PRO A 141 -5.60 -2.58 -10.48
C PRO A 141 -4.48 -2.33 -9.47
N MET A 142 -4.63 -2.76 -8.21
CA MET A 142 -3.55 -2.63 -7.22
C MET A 142 -2.36 -3.53 -7.56
N ALA A 143 -2.61 -4.76 -8.04
CA ALA A 143 -1.54 -5.65 -8.50
C ALA A 143 -0.79 -5.04 -9.70
N ILE A 144 -1.52 -4.42 -10.65
CA ILE A 144 -0.92 -3.71 -11.79
C ILE A 144 -0.02 -2.55 -11.30
N ARG A 145 -0.49 -1.74 -10.35
CA ARG A 145 0.34 -0.66 -9.77
C ARG A 145 1.61 -1.18 -9.11
N LYS A 146 1.55 -2.34 -8.44
CA LYS A 146 2.73 -2.99 -7.87
C LYS A 146 3.70 -3.49 -8.94
N CYS A 147 3.21 -4.08 -10.03
CA CYS A 147 4.04 -4.41 -11.19
C CYS A 147 4.75 -3.18 -11.74
N ASN A 148 4.02 -2.09 -11.97
CA ASN A 148 4.60 -0.87 -12.52
C ASN A 148 5.62 -0.23 -11.56
N LYS A 149 5.33 -0.19 -10.25
CA LYS A 149 6.25 0.33 -9.23
C LYS A 149 7.56 -0.46 -9.20
N TRP A 150 7.49 -1.78 -9.21
CA TRP A 150 8.66 -2.62 -8.93
C TRP A 150 9.38 -3.13 -10.17
N CYS A 151 8.66 -3.47 -11.23
CA CYS A 151 9.22 -4.06 -12.44
C CYS A 151 9.61 -3.01 -13.50
N GLY A 152 9.27 -1.73 -13.29
CA GLY A 152 9.51 -0.68 -14.28
C GLY A 152 8.72 -0.89 -15.57
N THR A 153 7.57 -1.56 -15.48
CA THR A 153 6.66 -1.79 -16.60
C THR A 153 5.65 -0.66 -16.72
N ASP A 154 5.24 -0.35 -17.95
CA ASP A 154 4.16 0.61 -18.22
C ASP A 154 2.85 -0.12 -18.56
N LEU A 155 2.33 -0.92 -17.63
CA LEU A 155 1.04 -1.59 -17.80
C LEU A 155 -0.09 -0.56 -17.61
N ARG A 156 -1.10 -0.61 -18.49
CA ARG A 156 -2.28 0.23 -18.38
C ARG A 156 -3.07 -0.12 -17.13
N GLU A 157 -3.53 0.90 -16.39
CA GLU A 157 -4.26 0.69 -15.13
C GLU A 157 -5.61 -0.02 -15.32
N ASN A 158 -6.23 0.17 -16.49
CA ASN A 158 -7.51 -0.46 -16.83
C ASN A 158 -7.29 -1.93 -17.27
N PRO A 159 -7.87 -2.91 -16.56
CA PRO A 159 -7.72 -4.33 -16.88
C PRO A 159 -8.19 -4.69 -18.30
N ASP A 160 -9.16 -3.95 -18.83
CA ASP A 160 -9.75 -4.11 -20.18
C ASP A 160 -8.87 -3.63 -21.32
N GLN A 161 -7.78 -2.94 -21.01
CA GLN A 161 -6.82 -2.47 -22.01
C GLN A 161 -5.50 -3.25 -21.96
N LEU A 162 -5.41 -4.28 -21.12
CA LEU A 162 -4.27 -5.19 -21.04
C LEU A 162 -4.36 -6.29 -22.10
N THR A 163 -3.21 -6.74 -22.60
CA THR A 163 -3.16 -7.97 -23.40
C THR A 163 -3.65 -9.16 -22.57
N ALA A 164 -4.32 -10.14 -23.18
CA ALA A 164 -4.82 -11.35 -22.51
C ALA A 164 -3.75 -12.04 -21.62
N LYS A 165 -2.52 -12.13 -22.12
CA LYS A 165 -1.35 -12.64 -21.36
C LYS A 165 -1.03 -11.79 -20.13
N GLN A 166 -1.01 -10.47 -20.26
CA GLN A 166 -0.71 -9.55 -19.15
C GLN A 166 -1.81 -9.59 -18.08
N ARG A 167 -3.07 -9.68 -18.50
CA ARG A 167 -4.22 -9.87 -17.60
C ARG A 167 -4.07 -11.16 -16.80
N LYS A 168 -3.84 -12.30 -17.47
CA LYS A 168 -3.64 -13.60 -16.80
C LYS A 168 -2.47 -13.57 -15.81
N ASN A 169 -1.36 -12.94 -16.19
CA ASN A 169 -0.18 -12.79 -15.35
C ASN A 169 -0.46 -11.97 -14.09
N THR A 170 -1.15 -10.84 -14.23
CA THR A 170 -1.49 -9.95 -13.12
C THR A 170 -2.60 -10.51 -12.22
N GLU A 171 -3.51 -11.33 -12.75
CA GLU A 171 -4.50 -12.09 -11.97
C GLU A 171 -3.81 -13.13 -11.10
N LYS A 172 -2.86 -13.87 -11.67
CA LYS A 172 -2.08 -14.85 -10.91
C LYS A 172 -1.16 -14.22 -9.89
N LEU A 173 -0.55 -13.08 -10.21
CA LEU A 173 0.21 -12.32 -9.22
C LEU A 173 -0.67 -11.90 -8.03
N LEU A 174 -1.91 -11.45 -8.28
CA LEU A 174 -2.85 -11.10 -7.22
C LEU A 174 -3.14 -12.31 -6.31
N GLU A 175 -3.31 -13.50 -6.87
CA GLU A 175 -3.45 -14.74 -6.09
C GLU A 175 -2.18 -15.01 -5.25
N TYR A 176 -0.99 -14.86 -5.84
CA TYR A 176 0.29 -15.11 -5.16
C TYR A 176 0.54 -14.15 -4.00
N LEU A 177 0.23 -12.86 -4.18
CA LEU A 177 0.40 -11.84 -3.15
C LEU A 177 -0.57 -11.99 -1.97
N ASN A 178 -1.69 -12.70 -2.17
CA ASN A 178 -2.68 -12.98 -1.13
C ASN A 178 -2.40 -14.27 -0.34
N ILE A 179 -1.28 -14.96 -0.59
CA ILE A 179 -0.90 -16.16 0.16
C ILE A 179 -0.62 -15.81 1.63
N HIS A 180 -1.29 -16.50 2.55
CA HIS A 180 -1.16 -16.26 3.99
C HIS A 180 0.29 -16.31 4.50
N LYS A 181 1.08 -17.28 4.01
CA LYS A 181 2.50 -17.41 4.36
C LYS A 181 3.33 -16.19 3.92
N LEU A 182 3.05 -15.64 2.74
CA LEU A 182 3.71 -14.45 2.22
C LEU A 182 3.41 -13.24 3.11
N VAL A 183 2.13 -13.00 3.39
CA VAL A 183 1.66 -11.91 4.26
C VAL A 183 2.32 -11.97 5.63
N THR A 184 2.40 -13.17 6.23
CA THR A 184 3.02 -13.36 7.55
C THR A 184 4.53 -13.11 7.50
N THR A 185 5.20 -13.56 6.44
CA THR A 185 6.64 -13.39 6.26
C THR A 185 7.01 -11.91 6.10
N ILE A 186 6.28 -11.15 5.28
CA ILE A 186 6.51 -9.71 5.10
C ILE A 186 6.28 -8.96 6.42
N ASN A 187 5.19 -9.28 7.12
CA ASN A 187 4.86 -8.64 8.39
C ASN A 187 5.83 -8.97 9.54
N ALA A 188 6.67 -10.00 9.41
CA ALA A 188 7.70 -10.31 10.40
C ALA A 188 8.86 -9.30 10.37
N TYR A 189 9.06 -8.58 9.26
CA TYR A 189 10.08 -7.54 9.17
C TYR A 189 9.64 -6.25 9.89
N LYS A 190 10.60 -5.64 10.59
CA LYS A 190 10.37 -4.45 11.44
C LYS A 190 10.47 -3.14 10.66
N THR A 191 11.32 -3.06 9.65
CA THR A 191 11.55 -1.85 8.87
C THR A 191 10.68 -1.86 7.61
N ASP A 192 10.26 -0.69 7.15
CA ASP A 192 9.49 -0.59 5.91
C ASP A 192 10.38 -0.89 4.69
N SER A 193 11.65 -0.50 4.76
CA SER A 193 12.67 -0.77 3.74
C SER A 193 12.82 -2.27 3.45
N ASP A 194 12.79 -3.12 4.48
CA ASP A 194 12.95 -4.57 4.29
C ASP A 194 11.66 -5.23 3.77
N ARG A 195 10.50 -4.68 4.15
CA ARG A 195 9.20 -5.10 3.60
C ARG A 195 9.11 -4.77 2.11
N ASP A 196 9.47 -3.55 1.75
CA ASP A 196 9.48 -3.07 0.36
C ASP A 196 10.49 -3.86 -0.48
N LEU A 197 11.70 -4.14 0.04
CA LEU A 197 12.69 -4.97 -0.64
C LEU A 197 12.19 -6.40 -0.86
N PHE A 198 11.59 -7.02 0.15
CA PHE A 198 11.04 -8.36 -0.01
C PHE A 198 9.92 -8.36 -1.07
N GLU A 199 8.99 -7.40 -0.99
CA GLU A 199 7.88 -7.30 -1.93
C GLU A 199 8.38 -7.04 -3.36
N SER A 200 9.36 -6.15 -3.55
CA SER A 200 9.90 -5.81 -4.87
C SER A 200 10.54 -7.02 -5.54
N GLU A 201 11.37 -7.77 -4.80
CA GLU A 201 12.01 -8.97 -5.33
C GLU A 201 11.00 -10.07 -5.64
N PHE A 202 10.00 -10.25 -4.77
CA PHE A 202 8.96 -11.26 -5.00
C PHE A 202 8.12 -10.93 -6.24
N VAL A 203 7.68 -9.68 -6.40
CA VAL A 203 6.91 -9.25 -7.57
C VAL A 203 7.74 -9.39 -8.84
N ARG A 204 8.99 -8.91 -8.86
CA ARG A 204 9.91 -9.05 -10.00
C ARG A 204 10.11 -10.50 -10.43
N ALA A 205 10.23 -11.41 -9.47
CA ALA A 205 10.48 -12.81 -9.75
C ALA A 205 9.25 -13.56 -10.27
N THR A 206 8.03 -13.13 -9.92
CA THR A 206 6.80 -13.92 -10.11
C THR A 206 5.78 -13.34 -11.09
N TRP A 207 5.78 -12.03 -11.35
CA TRP A 207 4.71 -11.37 -12.10
C TRP A 207 4.54 -11.88 -13.54
N ASP A 208 5.61 -12.29 -14.20
CA ASP A 208 5.63 -12.78 -15.58
C ASP A 208 5.33 -14.28 -15.69
N LYS A 209 5.02 -14.94 -14.56
CA LYS A 209 4.98 -16.40 -14.41
C LYS A 209 3.62 -16.88 -13.85
N PRO A 210 2.60 -17.11 -14.70
CA PRO A 210 1.25 -17.46 -14.26
C PRO A 210 1.09 -18.94 -13.83
N ASP A 211 2.11 -19.76 -13.98
CA ASP A 211 2.08 -21.23 -13.87
C ASP A 211 2.87 -21.77 -12.67
N LEU A 212 3.14 -20.92 -11.68
CA LEU A 212 3.90 -21.28 -10.49
C LEU A 212 3.12 -22.24 -9.58
N THR A 213 3.81 -23.27 -9.11
CA THR A 213 3.28 -24.19 -8.08
C THR A 213 3.48 -23.63 -6.69
N THR A 214 2.76 -24.17 -5.71
CA THR A 214 2.91 -23.81 -4.29
C THR A 214 4.35 -24.00 -3.79
N ASP A 215 5.03 -25.05 -4.26
CA ASP A 215 6.41 -25.34 -3.88
C ASP A 215 7.40 -24.34 -4.49
N GLU A 216 7.20 -23.97 -5.75
CA GLU A 216 8.01 -22.91 -6.39
C GLU A 216 7.80 -21.57 -5.69
N LEU A 217 6.55 -21.22 -5.36
CA LEU A 217 6.24 -20.00 -4.59
C LEU A 217 6.93 -19.99 -3.22
N ASN A 218 6.99 -21.15 -2.54
CA ASN A 218 7.74 -21.29 -1.29
C ASN A 218 9.24 -21.07 -1.48
N LEU A 219 9.82 -21.57 -2.56
CA LEU A 219 11.24 -21.36 -2.89
C LEU A 219 11.51 -19.89 -3.25
N TYR A 220 10.63 -19.24 -4.02
CA TYR A 220 10.73 -17.80 -4.30
C TYR A 220 10.68 -16.97 -3.01
N MET A 221 9.75 -17.25 -2.09
CA MET A 221 9.72 -16.60 -0.78
C MET A 221 11.04 -16.78 -0.01
N MET A 222 11.63 -17.97 -0.07
CA MET A 222 12.92 -18.24 0.56
C MET A 222 14.06 -17.44 -0.08
N ILE A 223 14.07 -17.30 -1.40
CA ILE A 223 15.04 -16.45 -2.12
C ILE A 223 14.88 -14.98 -1.68
N CYS A 224 13.66 -14.44 -1.67
CA CYS A 224 13.38 -13.07 -1.24
C CYS A 224 13.85 -12.83 0.20
N SER A 225 13.63 -13.78 1.12
CA SER A 225 14.18 -13.67 2.49
C SER A 225 15.71 -13.68 2.54
N ASN A 226 16.38 -14.41 1.64
CA ASN A 226 17.84 -14.39 1.57
C ASN A 226 18.38 -13.07 0.98
N PHE A 227 17.67 -12.41 0.05
CA PHE A 227 18.04 -11.06 -0.40
C PHE A 227 17.99 -10.04 0.74
N VAL A 228 16.93 -10.03 1.55
CA VAL A 228 16.85 -9.16 2.73
C VAL A 228 17.97 -9.48 3.72
N ARG A 229 18.26 -10.76 3.95
CA ARG A 229 19.38 -11.18 4.81
C ARG A 229 20.73 -10.70 4.26
N ALA A 230 20.97 -10.83 2.96
CA ALA A 230 22.20 -10.39 2.32
C ALA A 230 22.41 -8.88 2.51
N LYS A 231 21.36 -8.06 2.35
CA LYS A 231 21.41 -6.62 2.64
C LYS A 231 21.82 -6.33 4.09
N HIS A 232 21.24 -7.03 5.07
CA HIS A 232 21.64 -6.83 6.48
C HIS A 232 23.10 -7.23 6.76
N ILE A 233 23.56 -8.32 6.15
CA ILE A 233 24.95 -8.77 6.28
C ILE A 233 25.89 -7.74 5.65
N GLN A 234 25.53 -7.19 4.48
CA GLN A 234 26.27 -6.13 3.82
C GLN A 234 26.35 -4.88 4.67
N ASN A 235 25.22 -4.37 5.18
CA ASN A 235 25.21 -3.19 6.06
C ASN A 235 26.08 -3.40 7.30
N ARG A 236 26.07 -4.60 7.90
CA ARG A 236 26.92 -4.92 9.04
C ARG A 236 28.40 -4.94 8.65
N MET A 237 28.73 -5.42 7.47
CA MET A 237 30.09 -5.40 6.93
C MET A 237 30.56 -3.97 6.69
N ASP A 238 29.73 -3.11 6.10
CA ASP A 238 30.05 -1.71 5.84
C ASP A 238 30.31 -0.96 7.16
N ILE A 239 29.52 -1.21 8.21
CA ILE A 239 29.74 -0.65 9.56
C ILE A 239 31.09 -1.10 10.13
N PHE A 240 31.42 -2.39 10.03
CA PHE A 240 32.71 -2.88 10.54
C PHE A 240 33.90 -2.32 9.76
N THR A 241 33.75 -2.14 8.45
CA THR A 241 34.77 -1.50 7.61
C THR A 241 34.94 -0.03 7.96
N ASP A 242 33.85 0.72 8.15
CA ASP A 242 33.89 2.13 8.56
C ASP A 242 34.51 2.29 9.95
N MET A 243 34.20 1.41 10.91
CA MET A 243 34.88 1.39 12.22
C MET A 243 36.39 1.19 12.06
N LEU A 244 36.82 0.29 11.17
CA LEU A 244 38.24 0.03 10.92
C LEU A 244 38.96 1.21 10.27
N GLU A 245 38.27 1.97 9.41
CA GLU A 245 38.83 3.13 8.71
C GLU A 245 38.92 4.38 9.60
N ASN A 246 37.96 4.57 10.51
CA ASN A 246 37.88 5.73 11.40
C ASN A 246 38.70 5.58 12.70
N GLU A 247 39.13 4.36 13.03
CA GLU A 247 39.88 4.07 14.23
C GLU A 247 41.39 4.36 14.05
N GLU A 248 41.86 5.52 14.55
CA GLU A 248 43.23 5.70 15.08
C GLU A 248 43.43 4.85 16.36
N LEU A 249 43.03 3.58 16.35
CA LEU A 249 43.12 2.76 17.56
C LEU A 249 44.55 2.33 17.82
N GLU A 250 45.12 2.89 18.88
CA GLU A 250 46.40 2.52 19.49
C GLU A 250 46.47 1.04 19.94
N SER A 251 45.39 0.26 19.85
CA SER A 251 45.35 -1.15 20.23
C SER A 251 45.23 -2.10 19.02
N GLN A 252 46.35 -2.67 18.62
CA GLN A 252 46.47 -3.69 17.57
C GLN A 252 45.51 -4.90 17.77
N ASP A 253 45.11 -5.19 19.01
CA ASP A 253 44.18 -6.29 19.35
C ASP A 253 42.73 -6.03 18.86
N ILE A 254 42.25 -4.79 18.90
CA ILE A 254 40.89 -4.45 18.44
C ILE A 254 40.80 -4.57 16.91
N ASN A 255 41.81 -4.05 16.20
CA ASN A 255 41.90 -4.16 14.74
C ASN A 255 41.94 -5.62 14.27
N MET A 256 42.65 -6.49 15.00
CA MET A 256 42.70 -7.92 14.70
C MET A 256 41.32 -8.59 14.86
N ARG A 257 40.61 -8.32 15.96
CA ARG A 257 39.25 -8.85 16.18
C ARG A 257 38.24 -8.33 15.16
N LEU A 258 38.30 -7.04 14.81
CA LEU A 258 37.42 -6.45 13.81
C LEU A 258 37.66 -7.07 12.42
N THR A 259 38.92 -7.30 12.06
CA THR A 259 39.28 -8.02 10.83
C THR A 259 38.73 -9.45 10.82
N GLU A 260 38.79 -10.17 11.94
CA GLU A 260 38.19 -11.50 12.07
C GLU A 260 36.65 -11.43 11.94
N HIS A 261 35.99 -10.44 12.53
CA HIS A 261 34.55 -10.22 12.39
C HIS A 261 34.13 -9.87 10.95
N ILE A 262 34.91 -9.06 10.24
CA ILE A 262 34.72 -8.76 8.83
C ILE A 262 34.83 -10.04 8.00
N LYS A 263 35.88 -10.84 8.25
CA LYS A 263 36.09 -12.10 7.54
C LYS A 263 34.93 -13.08 7.76
N ALA A 264 34.50 -13.26 9.01
CA ALA A 264 33.36 -14.13 9.34
C ALA A 264 32.06 -13.62 8.68
N THR A 265 31.81 -12.31 8.70
CA THR A 265 30.63 -11.69 8.06
C THR A 265 30.66 -11.87 6.54
N ASN A 266 31.84 -11.76 5.92
CA ASN A 266 32.02 -12.01 4.50
C ASN A 266 31.81 -13.50 4.14
N GLU A 267 32.25 -14.43 4.98
CA GLU A 267 31.96 -15.86 4.80
C GLU A 267 30.45 -16.15 4.90
N GLU A 268 29.73 -15.51 5.84
CA GLU A 268 28.27 -15.58 5.93
C GLU A 268 27.57 -15.01 4.68
N LEU A 269 28.06 -13.89 4.14
CA LEU A 269 27.54 -13.27 2.91
C LEU A 269 27.69 -14.21 1.71
N ASN A 270 28.90 -14.72 1.49
CA ASN A 270 29.20 -15.68 0.42
C ASN A 270 28.32 -16.94 0.52
N ALA A 271 28.06 -17.44 1.73
CA ALA A 271 27.16 -18.57 1.93
C ALA A 271 25.70 -18.23 1.57
N CYS A 272 25.27 -16.99 1.82
CA CYS A 272 23.94 -16.50 1.45
C CYS A 272 23.81 -16.37 -0.07
N GLU A 273 24.80 -15.80 -0.74
CA GLU A 273 24.83 -15.65 -2.21
C GLU A 273 24.82 -17.00 -2.92
N LYS A 274 25.64 -17.96 -2.48
CA LYS A 274 25.62 -19.35 -3.00
C LYS A 274 24.26 -20.01 -2.81
N ARG A 275 23.55 -19.72 -1.71
CA ARG A 275 22.19 -20.22 -1.50
C ARG A 275 21.20 -19.58 -2.47
N ILE A 276 21.31 -18.27 -2.73
CA ILE A 276 20.49 -17.57 -3.72
C ILE A 276 20.74 -18.15 -5.12
N GLU A 277 21.99 -18.33 -5.51
CA GLU A 277 22.38 -18.89 -6.81
C GLU A 277 21.83 -20.32 -6.99
N SER A 278 22.07 -21.21 -6.04
CA SER A 278 21.61 -22.61 -6.11
C SER A 278 20.09 -22.74 -6.16
N LEU A 279 19.35 -21.95 -5.37
CA LEU A 279 17.89 -21.93 -5.41
C LEU A 279 17.37 -21.38 -6.74
N THR A 280 18.01 -20.35 -7.28
CA THR A 280 17.66 -19.75 -8.58
C THR A 280 17.90 -20.74 -9.72
N GLN A 281 19.04 -21.42 -9.75
CA GLN A 281 19.35 -22.45 -10.73
C GLN A 281 18.35 -23.62 -10.64
N LYS A 282 18.02 -24.06 -9.42
CA LYS A 282 17.04 -25.13 -9.20
C LYS A 282 15.65 -24.75 -9.72
N LEU A 283 15.16 -23.55 -9.38
CA LEU A 283 13.87 -23.04 -9.86
C LEU A 283 13.81 -22.95 -11.39
N ASN A 284 14.85 -22.38 -12.01
CA ASN A 284 14.91 -22.26 -13.46
C ASN A 284 14.98 -23.64 -14.14
N GLY A 285 15.75 -24.57 -13.58
CA GLY A 285 15.87 -25.93 -14.11
C GLY A 285 14.59 -26.75 -13.97
N ASP A 286 13.96 -26.74 -12.81
CA ASP A 286 12.71 -27.49 -12.56
C ASP A 286 11.54 -26.92 -13.38
N ARG A 287 11.47 -25.59 -13.50
CA ARG A 287 10.50 -24.92 -14.36
C ARG A 287 10.75 -25.20 -15.84
N ALA A 288 11.99 -25.14 -16.32
CA ALA A 288 12.33 -25.45 -17.71
C ALA A 288 11.93 -26.88 -18.08
N LYS A 289 12.26 -27.87 -17.23
CA LYS A 289 11.84 -29.28 -17.44
C LYS A 289 10.32 -29.44 -17.47
N LYS A 290 9.59 -28.70 -16.63
CA LYS A 290 8.12 -28.72 -16.61
C LYS A 290 7.53 -28.06 -17.85
N LEU A 291 8.09 -26.94 -18.31
CA LEU A 291 7.68 -26.27 -19.53
C LEU A 291 8.01 -27.10 -20.77
N GLU A 292 9.11 -27.83 -20.80
CA GLU A 292 9.44 -28.78 -21.87
C GLU A 292 8.43 -29.92 -21.93
N LYS A 293 8.12 -30.54 -20.77
CA LYS A 293 7.10 -31.61 -20.66
C LYS A 293 5.70 -31.12 -21.04
N LYS A 294 5.34 -29.90 -20.66
CA LYS A 294 4.07 -29.28 -21.05
C LYS A 294 4.08 -28.89 -22.53
N GLY A 295 5.15 -28.28 -23.03
CA GLY A 295 5.29 -27.83 -24.42
C GLY A 295 5.08 -28.97 -25.41
N ALA A 296 5.70 -30.14 -25.15
CA ALA A 296 5.53 -31.33 -25.99
C ALA A 296 4.07 -31.83 -26.10
N ASN A 297 3.29 -31.74 -25.01
CA ASN A 297 1.91 -32.25 -24.98
C ASN A 297 0.84 -31.18 -25.27
N THR A 298 1.18 -29.90 -25.10
CA THR A 298 0.20 -28.80 -25.02
C THR A 298 0.25 -27.89 -26.25
N GLN A 299 1.39 -27.80 -26.96
CA GLN A 299 1.51 -26.94 -28.14
C GLN A 299 0.53 -27.32 -29.26
N ASN A 300 0.17 -28.59 -29.40
CA ASN A 300 -0.73 -29.00 -30.48
C ASN A 300 -2.22 -28.73 -30.18
N ILE A 301 -2.66 -28.89 -28.93
CA ILE A 301 -4.09 -28.73 -28.58
C ILE A 301 -4.40 -27.31 -28.13
N LEU A 302 -3.49 -26.69 -27.36
CA LEU A 302 -3.77 -25.39 -26.75
C LEU A 302 -3.59 -24.23 -27.73
N SER A 303 -2.69 -24.36 -28.72
CA SER A 303 -2.62 -23.40 -29.84
C SER A 303 -3.89 -23.44 -30.70
N LEU A 304 -4.45 -24.63 -30.91
CA LEU A 304 -5.72 -24.83 -31.62
C LEU A 304 -6.90 -24.23 -30.82
N VAL A 305 -6.94 -24.44 -29.50
CA VAL A 305 -8.00 -23.89 -28.64
C VAL A 305 -7.87 -22.37 -28.46
N GLU A 306 -6.66 -21.82 -28.28
CA GLU A 306 -6.45 -20.35 -28.28
C GLU A 306 -6.85 -19.74 -29.62
N ALA A 307 -6.47 -20.35 -30.75
CA ALA A 307 -6.91 -19.88 -32.06
C ALA A 307 -8.45 -19.92 -32.23
N PHE A 308 -9.13 -20.90 -31.63
CA PHE A 308 -10.59 -20.96 -31.61
C PHE A 308 -11.23 -19.91 -30.68
N GLN A 309 -10.66 -19.68 -29.50
CA GLN A 309 -11.16 -18.67 -28.56
C GLN A 309 -10.96 -17.26 -29.10
N ASP A 310 -9.80 -16.98 -29.70
CA ASP A 310 -9.53 -15.71 -30.37
C ASP A 310 -10.52 -15.46 -31.52
N GLU A 311 -10.90 -16.49 -32.27
CA GLU A 311 -11.91 -16.36 -33.34
C GLU A 311 -13.32 -16.09 -32.79
N GLU A 312 -13.72 -16.71 -31.68
CA GLU A 312 -14.98 -16.39 -31.01
C GLU A 312 -15.00 -14.95 -30.46
N GLU A 313 -13.92 -14.50 -29.82
CA GLU A 313 -13.79 -13.12 -29.33
C GLU A 313 -13.84 -12.12 -30.49
N ARG A 314 -13.16 -12.43 -31.60
CA ARG A 314 -13.20 -11.63 -32.83
C ARG A 314 -14.61 -11.54 -33.39
N GLN A 315 -15.35 -12.65 -33.45
CA GLN A 315 -16.75 -12.65 -33.90
C GLN A 315 -17.66 -11.81 -32.99
N ARG A 316 -17.48 -11.89 -31.66
CA ARG A 316 -18.25 -11.04 -30.72
C ARG A 316 -17.95 -9.56 -30.92
N LEU A 317 -16.68 -9.20 -31.14
CA LEU A 317 -16.28 -7.83 -31.44
C LEU A 317 -16.89 -7.32 -32.75
N VAL A 318 -16.92 -8.14 -33.80
CA VAL A 318 -17.58 -7.81 -35.07
C VAL A 318 -19.07 -7.63 -34.87
N MET A 319 -19.74 -8.53 -34.15
CA MET A 319 -21.17 -8.44 -33.87
C MET A 319 -21.53 -7.17 -33.08
N MET A 320 -20.71 -6.79 -32.09
CA MET A 320 -20.87 -5.52 -31.37
C MET A 320 -20.66 -4.30 -32.27
N ALA A 321 -19.74 -4.36 -33.23
CA ALA A 321 -19.51 -3.30 -34.19
C ALA A 321 -20.68 -3.15 -35.17
N GLU A 322 -21.23 -4.27 -35.67
CA GLU A 322 -22.43 -4.29 -36.51
C GLU A 322 -23.66 -3.76 -35.76
N GLN A 323 -23.87 -4.15 -34.50
CA GLN A 323 -24.93 -3.60 -33.66
C GLN A 323 -24.80 -2.08 -33.47
N ARG A 324 -23.57 -1.57 -33.27
CA ARG A 324 -23.33 -0.12 -33.20
C ARG A 324 -23.64 0.57 -34.51
N LEU A 325 -23.28 -0.03 -35.64
CA LEU A 325 -23.57 0.52 -36.96
C LEU A 325 -25.09 0.58 -37.19
N SER A 326 -25.81 -0.49 -36.86
CA SER A 326 -27.27 -0.56 -36.96
C SER A 326 -27.96 0.50 -36.09
N LEU A 327 -27.49 0.74 -34.86
CA LEU A 327 -28.02 1.82 -34.01
C LEU A 327 -27.76 3.21 -34.60
N VAL A 328 -26.61 3.41 -35.27
CA VAL A 328 -26.30 4.66 -35.97
C VAL A 328 -27.18 4.83 -37.20
N GLU A 329 -27.46 3.74 -37.91
CA GLU A 329 -28.35 3.71 -39.07
C GLU A 329 -29.80 4.02 -38.66
N GLU A 330 -30.29 3.42 -37.57
CA GLU A 330 -31.61 3.74 -37.00
C GLU A 330 -31.73 5.20 -36.58
N GLU A 331 -30.69 5.77 -35.96
CA GLU A 331 -30.70 7.19 -35.58
C GLU A 331 -30.55 8.11 -36.82
N ALA A 332 -29.81 7.68 -37.85
CA ALA A 332 -29.72 8.39 -39.13
C ALA A 332 -31.08 8.39 -39.85
N ASP A 333 -31.74 7.24 -39.94
CA ASP A 333 -33.09 7.10 -40.50
C ASP A 333 -34.11 7.93 -39.72
N ARG A 334 -33.97 7.97 -38.38
CA ARG A 334 -34.80 8.85 -37.54
C ARG A 334 -34.56 10.33 -37.86
N LEU A 335 -33.31 10.75 -38.07
CA LEU A 335 -32.97 12.12 -38.44
C LEU A 335 -33.39 12.47 -39.88
N GLU A 336 -33.33 11.52 -40.81
CA GLU A 336 -33.88 11.65 -42.16
C GLU A 336 -35.40 11.72 -42.16
N SER A 337 -36.05 10.98 -41.25
CA SER A 337 -37.46 11.15 -40.92
C SER A 337 -37.64 12.50 -40.24
N LEU A 338 -37.72 13.55 -41.05
CA LEU A 338 -38.07 14.92 -40.67
C LEU A 338 -39.46 15.02 -40.00
N ASP A 339 -40.07 13.93 -39.56
CA ASP A 339 -41.38 13.84 -38.95
C ASP A 339 -41.43 14.54 -37.60
N GLU A 340 -40.35 14.52 -36.81
CA GLU A 340 -40.27 15.29 -35.57
C GLU A 340 -40.18 16.80 -35.84
N TYR A 341 -39.50 17.19 -36.93
CA TYR A 341 -39.44 18.58 -37.39
C TYR A 341 -40.77 19.04 -37.99
N LYS A 342 -41.44 18.19 -38.79
CA LYS A 342 -42.78 18.43 -39.32
C LYS A 342 -43.78 18.57 -38.18
N ALA A 343 -43.82 17.65 -37.23
CA ALA A 343 -44.73 17.71 -36.09
C ALA A 343 -44.55 19.02 -35.30
N ARG A 344 -43.29 19.45 -35.07
CA ARG A 344 -42.98 20.73 -34.41
C ARG A 344 -43.36 21.96 -35.24
N ILE A 345 -43.24 21.92 -36.58
CA ILE A 345 -43.68 23.00 -37.49
C ILE A 345 -45.21 23.06 -37.59
N PHE A 346 -45.88 21.90 -37.62
CA PHE A 346 -47.33 21.79 -37.69
C PHE A 346 -48.02 21.93 -36.33
N GLY A 347 -47.25 22.15 -35.25
CA GLY A 347 -47.76 22.41 -33.91
C GLY A 347 -48.30 21.19 -33.19
N THR A 348 -48.29 20.00 -33.80
CA THR A 348 -48.80 18.77 -33.19
C THR A 348 -47.79 18.24 -32.18
N SER A 349 -48.06 18.44 -30.89
CA SER A 349 -47.23 17.86 -29.83
C SER A 349 -47.70 16.43 -29.50
N LYS A 350 -46.81 15.60 -28.94
CA LYS A 350 -47.16 14.24 -28.50
C LYS A 350 -48.25 14.24 -27.41
N GLU A 351 -48.39 15.34 -26.67
CA GLU A 351 -49.44 15.56 -25.66
C GLU A 351 -50.79 15.97 -26.28
N GLU A 352 -50.85 16.37 -27.55
CA GLU A 352 -52.11 16.66 -28.26
C GLU A 352 -52.66 15.44 -29.01
N LEU A 353 -51.81 14.45 -29.29
CA LEU A 353 -52.17 13.22 -30.01
C LEU A 353 -52.48 12.03 -29.10
N LEU A 354 -52.04 12.08 -27.84
CA LEU A 354 -52.42 11.15 -26.77
C LEU A 354 -53.51 11.80 -25.91
#